data_AF-A0A9C9G3W4-F1
#
_entry.id   AF-A0A9C9G3W4-F1
#
_cell.length_a   1.000
_cell.length_b   1.000
_cell.length_c   1.000
_cell.angle_alpha   90.00
_cell.angle_beta   90.00
_cell.angle_gamma   90.00
#
_symmetry.space_group_name_H-M   'P 1'
#
loop_
_entity.id
_entity.type
_entity.pdbx_description
1 polymer ?
#
loop_
_entity_poly.entity_id
_entity_poly.type
_entity_poly.pdbx_seq_one_letter_code
_entity_poly.pdbx_strand_id
1 'polypeptide(L)'
;MRMDKLTSKFQIAISDAHSLAIGRDHQFIEPIHLMQALLDQEGGSTRHLLTRAGINVNQLRSQLGEALDRLPGVQGTEGDLHISNDLGRLLNLADKQAQQRKDQYISSELFILAALEDKGELGRLLKAAGASKGALDDAIEQMRGGQNVNDPNAEDQRQALEKYTIDLTERAEQGKLDPVIGRDDEIRRTIQVLQRRTKNNPVLIGEPGVGKTAILEGLAQRIINGEV
;
A
#
# COMPACT_ATOMS: atom_id res chain seq x y z
N MET A 1 -1.09 22.44 -7.44
CA MET A 1 -0.33 21.25 -7.01
C MET A 1 0.91 21.08 -7.88
N ARG A 2 2.05 20.63 -7.34
CA ARG A 2 3.24 20.31 -8.15
C ARG A 2 3.39 18.79 -8.30
N MET A 3 3.59 18.30 -9.51
CA MET A 3 3.65 16.85 -9.81
C MET A 3 4.87 16.15 -9.19
N ASP A 4 5.99 16.85 -9.03
CA ASP A 4 7.21 16.38 -8.35
C ASP A 4 7.04 16.09 -6.85
N LYS A 5 5.93 16.58 -6.27
CA LYS A 5 5.56 16.30 -4.88
C LYS A 5 4.78 15.00 -4.70
N LEU A 6 4.45 14.29 -5.76
CA LEU A 6 3.85 12.97 -5.69
C LEU A 6 4.90 11.89 -5.46
N THR A 7 4.53 10.81 -4.77
CA THR A 7 5.35 9.59 -4.74
C THR A 7 5.51 9.01 -6.14
N SER A 8 6.62 8.30 -6.40
CA SER A 8 6.93 7.70 -7.70
C SER A 8 5.80 6.79 -8.20
N LYS A 9 5.26 5.95 -7.31
CA LYS A 9 4.12 5.07 -7.61
C LYS A 9 2.87 5.85 -7.99
N PHE A 10 2.60 6.95 -7.29
CA PHE A 10 1.42 7.75 -7.58
C PHE A 10 1.56 8.53 -8.91
N GLN A 11 2.77 8.98 -9.26
CA GLN A 11 3.05 9.55 -10.58
C GLN A 11 2.82 8.54 -11.70
N ILE A 12 3.29 7.30 -11.53
CA ILE A 12 3.05 6.21 -12.48
C ILE A 12 1.54 5.97 -12.64
N ALA A 13 0.78 5.92 -11.54
CA ALA A 13 -0.66 5.72 -11.60
C ALA A 13 -1.40 6.84 -12.35
N ILE A 14 -0.94 8.09 -12.28
CA ILE A 14 -1.50 9.18 -13.10
C ILE A 14 -1.19 8.97 -14.59
N SER A 15 0.02 8.52 -14.91
CA SER A 15 0.38 8.16 -16.30
C SER A 15 -0.47 7.00 -16.81
N ASP A 16 -0.70 5.98 -15.99
CA ASP A 16 -1.54 4.84 -16.34
C ASP A 16 -3.01 5.27 -16.50
N ALA A 17 -3.50 6.18 -15.66
CA ALA A 17 -4.84 6.76 -15.78
C ALA A 17 -5.00 7.58 -17.07
N HIS A 18 -3.97 8.30 -17.48
CA HIS A 18 -3.93 8.99 -18.76
C HIS A 18 -4.02 7.99 -19.93
N SER A 19 -3.25 6.91 -19.89
CA SER A 19 -3.33 5.83 -20.90
C SER A 19 -4.70 5.14 -20.93
N LEU A 20 -5.33 4.94 -19.77
CA LEU A 20 -6.69 4.38 -19.66
C LEU A 20 -7.74 5.28 -20.31
N ALA A 21 -7.65 6.60 -20.10
CA ALA A 21 -8.56 7.57 -20.70
C ALA A 21 -8.39 7.64 -22.23
N ILE A 22 -7.14 7.62 -22.72
CA ILE A 22 -6.86 7.52 -24.17
C ILE A 22 -7.45 6.24 -24.76
N GLY A 23 -7.21 5.09 -24.12
CA GLY A 23 -7.71 3.80 -24.63
C GLY A 23 -9.23 3.67 -24.65
N ARG A 24 -9.95 4.59 -24.00
CA ARG A 24 -11.42 4.67 -23.98
C ARG A 24 -11.99 5.89 -24.71
N ASP A 25 -11.14 6.63 -25.44
CA ASP A 25 -11.52 7.86 -26.15
C ASP A 25 -12.17 8.92 -25.23
N HIS A 26 -11.78 8.99 -23.96
CA HIS A 26 -12.27 10.02 -23.03
C HIS A 26 -11.45 11.29 -23.17
N GLN A 27 -12.09 12.47 -23.15
CA GLN A 27 -11.41 13.75 -23.26
C GLN A 27 -10.71 14.20 -21.96
N PHE A 28 -11.18 13.70 -20.82
CA PHE A 28 -10.70 14.09 -19.50
C PHE A 28 -10.24 12.90 -18.67
N ILE A 29 -9.15 13.09 -17.90
CA ILE A 29 -8.77 12.19 -16.84
C ILE A 29 -9.68 12.45 -15.64
N GLU A 30 -10.69 11.62 -15.49
CA GLU A 30 -11.59 11.60 -14.33
C GLU A 30 -10.99 10.85 -13.13
N PRO A 31 -11.43 11.15 -11.88
CA PRO A 31 -10.98 10.44 -10.68
C PRO A 31 -11.12 8.91 -10.75
N ILE A 32 -12.15 8.43 -11.46
CA ILE A 32 -12.39 6.99 -11.64
C ILE A 32 -11.31 6.31 -12.50
N HIS A 33 -10.66 7.01 -13.43
CA HIS A 33 -9.49 6.49 -14.15
C HIS A 33 -8.32 6.28 -13.21
N LEU A 34 -8.05 7.28 -12.37
CA LEU A 34 -6.95 7.20 -11.41
C LEU A 34 -7.18 6.11 -10.38
N MET A 35 -8.41 5.95 -9.89
CA MET A 35 -8.75 4.84 -8.99
C MET A 35 -8.57 3.48 -9.68
N GLN A 36 -9.02 3.33 -10.92
CA GLN A 36 -8.83 2.09 -11.68
C GLN A 36 -7.35 1.78 -11.90
N ALA A 37 -6.55 2.77 -12.30
CA ALA A 37 -5.10 2.64 -12.45
C ALA A 37 -4.44 2.22 -11.13
N LEU A 38 -4.79 2.86 -10.01
CA LEU A 38 -4.29 2.51 -8.68
C LEU A 38 -4.67 1.09 -8.24
N LEU A 39 -5.83 0.58 -8.65
CA LEU A 39 -6.24 -0.81 -8.40
C LEU A 39 -5.50 -1.80 -9.29
N ASP A 40 -5.20 -1.44 -10.53
CA ASP A 40 -4.56 -2.34 -11.49
C ASP A 40 -3.02 -2.29 -11.44
N GLN A 41 -2.45 -1.29 -10.76
CA GLN A 41 -1.01 -1.12 -10.61
C GLN A 41 -0.35 -2.32 -9.92
N GLU A 42 0.62 -2.93 -10.60
CA GLU A 42 1.43 -4.01 -10.05
C GLU A 42 2.36 -3.52 -8.94
N GLY A 43 2.36 -4.24 -7.81
CA GLY A 43 3.10 -3.82 -6.62
C GLY A 43 2.68 -2.43 -6.15
N GLY A 44 1.39 -2.12 -6.25
CA GLY A 44 0.77 -0.97 -5.61
C GLY A 44 0.14 -1.34 -4.26
N SER A 45 0.17 -0.40 -3.31
CA SER A 45 -0.38 -0.58 -1.94
C SER A 45 -1.89 -0.48 -1.85
N THR A 46 -2.55 0.06 -2.89
CA THR A 46 -3.99 0.35 -2.93
C THR A 46 -4.87 -0.86 -2.58
N ARG A 47 -4.67 -2.02 -3.21
CA ARG A 47 -5.53 -3.20 -2.96
C ARG A 47 -5.45 -3.67 -1.52
N HIS A 48 -4.24 -3.70 -0.97
CA HIS A 48 -3.98 -4.12 0.41
C HIS A 48 -4.61 -3.13 1.39
N LEU A 49 -4.43 -1.84 1.15
CA LEU A 49 -5.04 -0.78 1.95
C LEU A 49 -6.58 -0.92 1.99
N LEU A 50 -7.21 -1.05 0.83
CA LEU A 50 -8.67 -1.18 0.73
C LEU A 50 -9.18 -2.45 1.41
N THR A 51 -8.49 -3.57 1.22
CA THR A 51 -8.86 -4.86 1.86
C THR A 51 -8.75 -4.75 3.38
N ARG A 52 -7.69 -4.12 3.89
CA ARG A 52 -7.48 -3.88 5.32
C ARG A 52 -8.53 -2.93 5.91
N ALA A 53 -8.98 -1.95 5.13
CA ALA A 53 -10.08 -1.05 5.49
C ALA A 53 -11.48 -1.72 5.39
N GLY A 54 -11.56 -3.00 5.05
CA GLY A 54 -12.82 -3.75 4.92
C GLY A 54 -13.63 -3.42 3.66
N ILE A 55 -13.01 -2.79 2.67
CA ILE A 55 -13.66 -2.39 1.42
C ILE A 55 -13.70 -3.58 0.46
N ASN A 56 -14.87 -3.83 -0.16
CA ASN A 56 -15.01 -4.88 -1.16
C ASN A 56 -14.35 -4.45 -2.48
N VAL A 57 -13.08 -4.81 -2.64
CA VAL A 57 -12.27 -4.45 -3.81
C VAL A 57 -12.84 -5.02 -5.12
N ASN A 58 -13.39 -6.23 -5.10
CA ASN A 58 -13.97 -6.85 -6.30
C ASN A 58 -15.22 -6.09 -6.77
N GLN A 59 -16.10 -5.74 -5.83
CA GLN A 59 -17.28 -4.93 -6.13
C GLN A 59 -16.87 -3.54 -6.64
N LEU A 60 -15.92 -2.87 -5.96
CA LEU A 60 -15.42 -1.56 -6.37
C LEU A 60 -14.85 -1.59 -7.79
N ARG A 61 -14.02 -2.59 -8.13
CA ARG A 61 -13.44 -2.74 -9.47
C ARG A 61 -14.50 -2.92 -10.55
N SER A 62 -15.52 -3.75 -10.29
CA SER A 62 -16.65 -3.92 -11.21
C SER A 62 -17.39 -2.61 -11.45
N GLN A 63 -17.72 -1.89 -10.37
CA GLN A 63 -18.46 -0.63 -10.45
C GLN A 63 -17.65 0.50 -11.10
N LEU A 64 -16.33 0.52 -10.92
CA LEU A 64 -15.43 1.45 -11.62
C LEU A 64 -15.42 1.18 -13.13
N GLY A 65 -15.37 -0.10 -13.54
CA GLY A 65 -15.50 -0.48 -14.95
C GLY A 65 -16.80 0.03 -15.56
N GLU A 66 -17.93 -0.23 -14.89
CA GLU A 66 -19.25 0.28 -15.32
C GLU A 66 -19.35 1.81 -15.34
N ALA A 67 -18.67 2.51 -14.42
CA ALA A 67 -18.61 3.97 -14.43
C ALA A 67 -17.76 4.51 -15.58
N LEU A 68 -16.62 3.88 -15.86
CA LEU A 68 -15.76 4.23 -16.98
C LEU A 68 -16.49 4.05 -18.31
N ASP A 69 -17.19 2.94 -18.50
CA ASP A 69 -17.91 2.66 -19.76
C ASP A 69 -19.14 3.56 -19.97
N ARG A 70 -19.62 4.24 -18.90
CA ARG A 70 -20.72 5.23 -18.98
C ARG A 70 -20.24 6.63 -19.33
N LEU A 71 -18.94 6.92 -19.25
CA LEU A 71 -18.42 8.22 -19.63
C LEU A 71 -18.57 8.43 -21.14
N PRO A 72 -18.83 9.68 -21.60
CA PRO A 72 -18.92 9.97 -23.01
C PRO A 72 -17.54 9.90 -23.67
N GLY A 73 -17.42 9.05 -24.70
CA GLY A 73 -16.27 9.05 -25.60
C GLY A 73 -16.37 10.18 -26.63
N VAL A 74 -15.24 10.81 -26.96
CA VAL A 74 -15.14 11.85 -27.99
C VAL A 74 -14.17 11.36 -29.07
N GLN A 75 -14.71 11.07 -30.25
CA GLN A 75 -13.91 10.71 -31.42
C GLN A 75 -13.45 11.98 -32.15
N GLY A 76 -12.18 12.02 -32.56
CA GLY A 76 -11.63 13.09 -33.40
C GLY A 76 -10.87 14.20 -32.66
N THR A 77 -10.74 14.13 -31.34
CA THR A 77 -9.78 14.93 -30.56
C THR A 77 -8.47 14.17 -30.42
N GLU A 78 -7.58 14.31 -31.41
CA GLU A 78 -6.23 13.78 -31.33
C GLU A 78 -5.37 14.65 -30.38
N GLY A 79 -5.12 14.14 -29.17
CA GLY A 79 -3.92 14.49 -28.41
C GLY A 79 -4.07 15.41 -27.19
N ASP A 80 -5.15 16.16 -27.05
CA ASP A 80 -5.33 17.09 -25.92
C ASP A 80 -6.18 16.48 -24.81
N LEU A 81 -5.58 15.58 -24.04
CA LEU A 81 -6.18 15.02 -22.82
C LEU A 81 -5.92 15.96 -21.64
N HIS A 82 -6.98 16.33 -20.91
CA HIS A 82 -6.87 17.23 -19.76
C HIS A 82 -7.23 16.55 -18.45
N ILE A 83 -6.62 16.99 -17.35
CA ILE A 83 -7.08 16.63 -16.00
C ILE A 83 -8.44 17.29 -15.76
N SER A 84 -9.44 16.50 -15.37
CA SER A 84 -10.76 17.02 -15.01
C SER A 84 -10.68 17.97 -13.80
N ASN A 85 -11.61 18.92 -13.72
CA ASN A 85 -11.71 19.81 -12.55
C ASN A 85 -11.91 19.03 -11.24
N ASP A 86 -12.64 17.91 -11.30
CA ASP A 86 -12.86 17.04 -10.15
C ASP A 86 -11.59 16.33 -9.70
N LEU A 87 -10.82 15.77 -10.63
CA LEU A 87 -9.52 15.17 -10.29
C LEU A 87 -8.55 16.21 -9.74
N GLY A 88 -8.46 17.39 -10.38
CA GLY A 88 -7.61 18.47 -9.90
C GLY A 88 -7.99 18.93 -8.48
N ARG A 89 -9.28 19.01 -8.17
CA ARG A 89 -9.79 19.31 -6.83
C ARG A 89 -9.40 18.25 -5.81
N LEU A 90 -9.58 16.96 -6.13
CA LEU A 90 -9.20 15.85 -5.24
C LEU A 90 -7.69 15.81 -4.96
N LEU A 91 -6.86 16.05 -5.98
CA LEU A 91 -5.41 16.11 -5.82
C LEU A 91 -4.97 17.26 -4.90
N ASN A 92 -5.63 18.43 -4.98
CA ASN A 92 -5.38 19.54 -4.05
C ASN A 92 -5.84 19.22 -2.62
N LEU A 93 -6.93 18.45 -2.46
CA LEU A 93 -7.37 17.98 -1.14
C LEU A 93 -6.38 16.98 -0.55
N ALA A 94 -5.85 16.07 -1.35
CA ALA A 94 -4.79 15.14 -0.95
C ALA A 94 -3.50 15.89 -0.53
N ASP A 95 -3.10 16.94 -1.26
CA ASP A 95 -1.98 17.83 -0.88
C ASP A 95 -2.23 18.48 0.50
N LYS A 96 -3.43 19.01 0.72
CA LYS A 96 -3.81 19.58 2.02
C LYS A 96 -3.72 18.55 3.15
N GLN A 97 -4.18 17.32 2.93
CA GLN A 97 -4.08 16.24 3.91
C GLN A 97 -2.62 15.83 4.17
N ALA A 98 -1.79 15.78 3.13
CA ALA A 98 -0.36 15.49 3.25
C ALA A 98 0.35 16.54 4.13
N GLN A 99 0.06 17.83 3.90
CA GLN A 99 0.60 18.92 4.70
C GLN A 99 0.16 18.84 6.17
N GLN A 100 -1.10 18.48 6.44
CA GLN A 100 -1.60 18.27 7.81
C GLN A 100 -0.89 17.12 8.53
N ARG A 101 -0.58 16.05 7.80
CA ARG A 101 0.20 14.91 8.30
C ARG A 101 1.71 15.16 8.33
N LYS A 102 2.17 16.33 7.85
CA LYS A 102 3.59 16.72 7.72
C LYS A 102 4.38 15.78 6.80
N ASP A 103 3.72 15.28 5.74
CA ASP A 103 4.38 14.50 4.70
C ASP A 103 5.12 15.43 3.73
N GLN A 104 6.30 15.03 3.25
CA GLN A 104 7.04 15.75 2.21
C GLN A 104 6.51 15.46 0.80
N TYR A 105 5.94 14.27 0.62
CA TYR A 105 5.35 13.76 -0.62
C TYR A 105 3.89 13.31 -0.42
N ILE A 106 3.09 13.49 -1.47
CA ILE A 106 1.68 13.09 -1.52
C ILE A 106 1.62 11.66 -2.04
N SER A 107 1.10 10.77 -1.20
CA SER A 107 0.94 9.35 -1.51
C SER A 107 -0.45 9.03 -2.05
N SER A 108 -0.56 7.91 -2.75
CA SER A 108 -1.82 7.43 -3.35
C SER A 108 -2.95 7.23 -2.32
N GLU A 109 -2.61 6.83 -1.10
CA GLU A 109 -3.55 6.62 0.01
C GLU A 109 -4.32 7.89 0.41
N LEU A 110 -3.68 9.07 0.35
CA LEU A 110 -4.32 10.35 0.67
C LEU A 110 -5.29 10.80 -0.42
N PHE A 111 -5.03 10.42 -1.68
CA PHE A 111 -6.00 10.61 -2.75
C PHE A 111 -7.27 9.79 -2.52
N ILE A 112 -7.14 8.52 -2.12
CA ILE A 112 -8.28 7.64 -1.83
C ILE A 112 -9.08 8.20 -0.66
N LEU A 113 -8.41 8.67 0.38
CA LEU A 113 -9.04 9.32 1.53
C LEU A 113 -9.81 10.59 1.12
N ALA A 114 -9.18 11.47 0.34
CA ALA A 114 -9.84 12.67 -0.19
C ALA A 114 -11.04 12.33 -1.09
N ALA A 115 -10.92 11.30 -1.93
CA ALA A 115 -12.00 10.85 -2.81
C ALA A 115 -13.20 10.28 -2.05
N LEU A 116 -12.97 9.59 -0.93
CA LEU A 116 -14.02 9.05 -0.07
C LEU A 116 -14.89 10.17 0.54
N GLU A 117 -14.26 11.29 0.93
CA GLU A 117 -14.95 12.44 1.51
C GLU A 117 -15.71 13.28 0.48
N ASP A 118 -15.39 13.11 -0.81
CA ASP A 118 -16.03 13.87 -1.89
C ASP A 118 -17.46 13.37 -2.20
N LYS A 119 -18.21 14.25 -2.86
CA LYS A 119 -19.59 13.99 -3.32
C LYS A 119 -19.67 13.47 -4.75
N GLY A 120 -18.53 13.40 -5.46
CA GLY A 120 -18.45 12.89 -6.83
C GLY A 120 -18.73 11.39 -6.95
N GLU A 121 -18.67 10.89 -8.18
CA GLU A 121 -18.96 9.49 -8.50
C GLU A 121 -18.03 8.52 -7.76
N LEU A 122 -16.72 8.78 -7.76
CA LEU A 122 -15.75 7.94 -7.05
C LEU A 122 -16.07 7.81 -5.55
N GLY A 123 -16.41 8.91 -4.88
CA GLY A 123 -16.78 8.88 -3.47
C GLY A 123 -18.05 8.06 -3.20
N ARG A 124 -19.03 8.10 -4.12
CA ARG A 124 -20.24 7.25 -4.04
C ARG A 124 -19.90 5.77 -4.22
N LEU A 125 -19.04 5.44 -5.18
CA LEU A 125 -18.61 4.05 -5.44
C LEU A 125 -17.83 3.47 -4.25
N LEU A 126 -16.90 4.24 -3.68
CA LEU A 126 -16.17 3.83 -2.48
C LEU A 126 -17.13 3.52 -1.32
N LYS A 127 -18.10 4.40 -1.05
CA LYS A 127 -19.12 4.20 -0.01
C LYS A 127 -20.00 2.97 -0.29
N ALA A 128 -20.41 2.76 -1.55
CA ALA A 128 -21.19 1.61 -1.96
C ALA A 128 -20.43 0.28 -1.81
N ALA A 129 -19.09 0.32 -1.91
CA ALA A 129 -18.21 -0.82 -1.66
C ALA A 129 -17.86 -1.02 -0.16
N GLY A 130 -18.46 -0.24 0.74
CA GLY A 130 -18.30 -0.37 2.19
C GLY A 130 -17.24 0.54 2.81
N ALA A 131 -16.68 1.51 2.06
CA ALA A 131 -15.68 2.41 2.60
C ALA A 131 -16.25 3.34 3.67
N SER A 132 -15.56 3.41 4.81
CA SER A 132 -15.81 4.38 5.87
C SER A 132 -14.53 5.15 6.17
N LYS A 133 -14.67 6.43 6.53
CA LYS A 133 -13.51 7.29 6.78
C LYS A 133 -12.64 6.73 7.91
N GLY A 134 -13.25 6.34 9.02
CA GLY A 134 -12.52 5.80 10.19
C GLY A 134 -11.72 4.55 9.83
N ALA A 135 -12.34 3.55 9.19
CA ALA A 135 -11.64 2.33 8.82
C ALA A 135 -10.50 2.56 7.81
N LEU A 136 -10.68 3.52 6.88
CA LEU A 136 -9.63 3.87 5.93
C LEU A 136 -8.48 4.63 6.60
N ASP A 137 -8.78 5.60 7.47
CA ASP A 137 -7.76 6.32 8.24
C ASP A 137 -6.95 5.36 9.13
N ASP A 138 -7.61 4.45 9.84
CA ASP A 138 -6.96 3.44 10.67
C ASP A 138 -6.07 2.51 9.83
N ALA A 139 -6.54 2.09 8.65
CA ALA A 139 -5.76 1.25 7.74
C ALA A 139 -4.52 1.99 7.19
N ILE A 140 -4.64 3.29 6.90
CA ILE A 140 -3.52 4.16 6.50
C ILE A 140 -2.49 4.26 7.64
N GLU A 141 -2.95 4.54 8.87
CA GLU A 141 -2.06 4.66 10.03
C GLU A 141 -1.30 3.37 10.31
N GLN A 142 -1.99 2.23 10.24
CA GLN A 142 -1.38 0.92 10.41
C GLN A 142 -0.38 0.58 9.30
N MET A 143 -0.72 0.87 8.04
CA MET A 143 0.19 0.64 6.90
C MET A 143 1.43 1.56 6.96
N ARG A 144 1.29 2.77 7.49
CA ARG A 144 2.40 3.71 7.69
C ARG A 144 3.23 3.40 8.94
N GLY A 145 2.68 2.68 9.92
CA GLY A 145 3.35 2.44 11.20
C GLY A 145 3.75 3.74 11.92
N GLY A 146 2.96 4.81 11.74
CA GLY A 146 3.27 6.14 12.27
C GLY A 146 4.37 6.92 11.55
N GLN A 147 4.88 6.41 10.42
CA GLN A 147 5.91 7.10 9.62
C GLN A 147 5.32 8.08 8.61
N ASN A 148 6.02 9.20 8.44
CA ASN A 148 5.72 10.21 7.43
C ASN A 148 6.26 9.82 6.06
N VAL A 149 5.63 10.31 5.00
CA VAL A 149 6.04 10.07 3.61
C VAL A 149 7.11 11.09 3.19
N ASN A 150 8.36 10.78 3.54
CA ASN A 150 9.51 11.65 3.28
C ASN A 150 10.41 11.19 2.12
N ASP A 151 10.14 10.02 1.56
CA ASP A 151 10.84 9.45 0.41
C ASP A 151 9.85 9.33 -0.77
N PRO A 152 10.21 9.74 -1.99
CA PRO A 152 9.36 9.56 -3.17
C PRO A 152 8.99 8.09 -3.43
N ASN A 153 9.84 7.14 -3.02
CA ASN A 153 9.64 5.69 -3.18
C ASN A 153 9.09 5.01 -1.91
N ALA A 154 8.55 5.76 -0.95
CA ALA A 154 8.04 5.21 0.31
C ALA A 154 6.97 4.12 0.10
N GLU A 155 6.15 4.22 -0.95
CA GLU A 155 5.13 3.22 -1.26
C GLU A 155 5.71 1.88 -1.72
N ASP A 156 6.84 1.89 -2.45
CA ASP A 156 7.55 0.68 -2.89
C ASP A 156 8.19 -0.07 -1.71
N GLN A 157 8.80 0.68 -0.80
CA GLN A 157 9.51 0.11 0.35
C GLN A 157 8.55 -0.65 1.29
N ARG A 158 7.31 -0.17 1.43
CA ARG A 158 6.30 -0.79 2.31
C ARG A 158 5.88 -2.18 1.84
N GLN A 159 5.87 -2.45 0.53
CA GLN A 159 5.52 -3.76 -0.01
C GLN A 159 6.70 -4.69 -0.26
N ALA A 160 7.93 -4.20 -0.18
CA ALA A 160 9.12 -5.02 -0.38
C ALA A 160 9.20 -6.18 0.64
N LEU A 161 8.76 -5.93 1.87
CA LEU A 161 8.70 -6.97 2.90
C LEU A 161 7.67 -8.05 2.55
N GLU A 162 6.42 -7.68 2.23
CA GLU A 162 5.39 -8.66 1.85
C GLU A 162 5.77 -9.45 0.58
N LYS A 163 6.42 -8.81 -0.39
CA LYS A 163 6.75 -9.42 -1.68
C LYS A 163 7.98 -10.33 -1.65
N TYR A 164 9.02 -9.94 -0.91
CA TYR A 164 10.32 -10.60 -0.96
C TYR A 164 10.74 -11.25 0.36
N THR A 165 9.91 -11.13 1.40
CA THR A 165 10.20 -11.70 2.72
C THR A 165 9.02 -12.53 3.22
N ILE A 166 9.25 -13.30 4.28
CA ILE A 166 8.23 -14.07 4.97
C ILE A 166 8.24 -13.57 6.41
N ASP A 167 7.10 -13.07 6.88
CA ASP A 167 6.96 -12.68 8.29
C ASP A 167 6.87 -13.93 9.17
N LEU A 168 7.97 -14.25 9.85
CA LEU A 168 8.01 -15.38 10.78
C LEU A 168 7.31 -15.08 12.11
N THR A 169 7.24 -13.81 12.52
CA THR A 169 6.55 -13.40 13.76
C THR A 169 5.04 -13.54 13.63
N GLU A 170 4.46 -13.12 12.51
CA GLU A 170 3.03 -13.33 12.22
C GLU A 170 2.69 -14.83 12.15
N ARG A 171 3.54 -15.64 11.50
CA ARG A 171 3.35 -17.10 11.46
C ARG A 171 3.44 -17.75 12.84
N ALA A 172 4.31 -17.24 13.72
CA ALA A 172 4.42 -17.71 15.09
C ALA A 172 3.14 -17.37 15.88
N GLU A 173 2.65 -16.13 15.76
CA GLU A 173 1.41 -15.67 16.40
C GLU A 173 0.19 -16.49 15.95
N GLN A 174 0.14 -16.87 14.67
CA GLN A 174 -0.91 -17.72 14.11
C GLN A 174 -0.74 -19.22 14.45
N GLY A 175 0.30 -19.61 15.19
CA GLY A 175 0.60 -21.01 15.53
C GLY A 175 0.96 -21.88 14.32
N LYS A 176 1.42 -21.29 13.22
CA LYS A 176 1.78 -21.97 11.96
C LYS A 176 3.25 -22.41 11.89
N LEU A 177 3.99 -22.25 12.99
CA LEU A 177 5.38 -22.71 13.12
C LEU A 177 5.41 -23.94 14.03
N ASP A 178 6.15 -24.95 13.61
CA ASP A 178 6.36 -26.13 14.43
C ASP A 178 7.18 -25.79 15.69
N PRO A 179 6.94 -26.48 16.83
CA PRO A 179 7.75 -26.28 18.03
C PRO A 179 9.19 -26.71 17.77
N VAL A 180 10.13 -25.84 18.12
CA VAL A 180 11.56 -26.09 17.90
C VAL A 180 12.15 -26.86 19.08
N ILE A 181 12.69 -28.05 18.82
CA ILE A 181 13.22 -28.94 19.86
C ILE A 181 14.75 -28.99 19.77
N GLY A 182 15.43 -28.80 20.91
CA GLY A 182 16.88 -29.03 21.04
C GLY A 182 17.77 -27.97 20.39
N ARG A 183 17.26 -26.74 20.18
CA ARG A 183 18.00 -25.59 19.61
C ARG A 183 18.06 -24.38 20.55
N ASP A 184 17.79 -24.58 21.84
CA ASP A 184 17.67 -23.49 22.81
C ASP A 184 18.95 -22.68 22.99
N ASP A 185 20.11 -23.33 22.94
CA ASP A 185 21.40 -22.66 23.10
C ASP A 185 21.74 -21.79 21.89
N GLU A 186 21.48 -22.27 20.67
CA GLU A 186 21.66 -21.47 19.44
C GLU A 186 20.70 -20.29 19.36
N ILE A 187 19.43 -20.48 19.73
CA ILE A 187 18.44 -19.40 19.77
C ILE A 187 18.85 -18.35 20.80
N ARG A 188 19.20 -18.78 22.03
CA ARG A 188 19.69 -17.89 23.10
C ARG A 188 20.94 -17.13 22.65
N ARG A 189 21.87 -17.78 21.96
CA ARG A 189 23.07 -17.13 21.45
C ARG A 189 22.75 -16.09 20.37
N THR A 190 21.79 -16.39 19.49
CA THR A 190 21.30 -15.45 18.47
C THR A 190 20.73 -14.18 19.11
N ILE A 191 19.88 -14.33 20.14
CA ILE A 191 19.33 -13.21 20.93
C ILE A 191 20.44 -12.38 21.57
N GLN A 192 21.38 -13.03 22.24
CA GLN A 192 22.52 -12.34 22.88
C GLN A 192 23.32 -11.50 21.88
N VAL A 193 23.51 -11.98 20.65
CA VAL A 193 24.21 -11.23 19.60
C VAL A 193 23.38 -10.02 19.16
N LEU A 194 22.08 -10.20 18.90
CA LEU A 194 21.17 -9.11 18.49
C LEU A 194 21.10 -7.97 19.52
N GLN A 195 21.19 -8.28 20.81
CA GLN A 195 21.16 -7.29 21.89
C GLN A 195 22.47 -6.51 22.10
N ARG A 196 23.55 -6.81 21.37
CA ARG A 196 24.84 -6.09 21.51
C ARG A 196 24.75 -4.68 20.93
N ARG A 197 25.54 -3.75 21.46
CA ARG A 197 25.71 -2.40 20.86
C ARG A 197 26.56 -2.39 19.60
N THR A 198 27.52 -3.31 19.50
CA THR A 198 28.41 -3.47 18.33
C THR A 198 28.49 -4.94 17.95
N LYS A 199 28.65 -5.22 16.64
CA LYS A 199 28.61 -6.58 16.09
C LYS A 199 27.31 -7.32 16.46
N ASN A 200 26.18 -6.66 16.20
CA ASN A 200 24.83 -7.09 16.53
C ASN A 200 24.14 -7.93 15.44
N ASN A 201 24.89 -8.34 14.42
CA ASN A 201 24.38 -9.15 13.32
C ASN A 201 24.81 -10.61 13.51
N PRO A 202 23.91 -11.52 13.92
CA PRO A 202 24.22 -12.94 14.05
C PRO A 202 24.44 -13.58 12.67
N VAL A 203 25.37 -14.53 12.60
CA VAL A 203 25.64 -15.32 11.38
C VAL A 203 25.57 -16.80 11.75
N LEU A 204 24.58 -17.50 11.19
CA LEU A 204 24.40 -18.94 11.39
C LEU A 204 25.24 -19.73 10.38
N ILE A 205 26.24 -20.43 10.87
CA ILE A 205 27.18 -21.22 10.05
C ILE A 205 26.81 -22.71 10.15
N GLY A 206 26.81 -23.41 9.02
CA GLY A 206 26.54 -24.84 8.93
C GLY A 206 26.22 -25.27 7.50
N GLU A 207 26.10 -26.56 7.25
CA GLU A 207 25.69 -27.09 5.94
C GLU A 207 24.20 -26.80 5.65
N PRO A 208 23.76 -26.80 4.38
CA PRO A 208 22.33 -26.78 4.05
C PRO A 208 21.61 -27.99 4.67
N GLY A 209 20.38 -27.79 5.16
CA GLY A 209 19.56 -28.88 5.73
C GLY A 209 19.76 -29.18 7.22
N VAL A 210 20.75 -28.59 7.89
CA VAL A 210 21.01 -28.83 9.34
C VAL A 210 19.99 -28.19 10.29
N GLY A 211 18.91 -27.59 9.79
CA GLY A 211 17.87 -26.95 10.60
C GLY A 211 18.15 -25.49 10.97
N LYS A 212 18.93 -24.75 10.18
CA LYS A 212 19.16 -23.30 10.42
C LYS A 212 17.86 -22.49 10.42
N THR A 213 16.89 -22.87 9.59
CA THR A 213 15.56 -22.26 9.56
C THR A 213 14.83 -22.40 10.89
N ALA A 214 14.94 -23.57 11.54
CA ALA A 214 14.29 -23.82 12.84
C ALA A 214 14.82 -22.88 13.94
N ILE A 215 16.09 -22.44 13.86
CA ILE A 215 16.64 -21.44 14.80
C ILE A 215 15.90 -20.10 14.63
N LEU A 216 15.59 -19.70 13.40
CA LEU A 216 14.85 -18.46 13.12
C LEU A 216 13.37 -18.58 13.51
N GLU A 217 12.74 -19.72 13.27
CA GLU A 217 11.35 -20.00 13.68
C GLU A 217 11.22 -19.98 15.22
N GLY A 218 12.18 -20.58 15.92
CA GLY A 218 12.22 -20.58 17.38
C GLY A 218 12.52 -19.19 17.96
N LEU A 219 13.34 -18.39 17.26
CA LEU A 219 13.53 -16.97 17.61
C LEU A 219 12.22 -16.19 17.50
N ALA A 220 11.47 -16.36 16.40
CA ALA A 220 10.19 -15.70 16.21
C ALA A 220 9.17 -16.07 17.30
N GLN A 221 9.10 -17.34 17.69
CA GLN A 221 8.27 -17.81 18.82
C GLN A 221 8.63 -17.09 20.12
N ARG A 222 9.94 -16.97 20.45
CA ARG A 222 10.37 -16.27 21.67
C ARG A 222 10.03 -14.79 21.68
N ILE A 223 10.10 -14.12 20.53
CA ILE A 223 9.71 -12.71 20.40
C ILE A 223 8.22 -12.54 20.73
N ILE A 224 7.35 -13.36 20.15
CA ILE A 224 5.89 -13.30 20.40
C ILE A 224 5.55 -13.61 21.87
N ASN A 225 6.30 -14.51 22.51
CA ASN A 225 6.11 -14.85 23.92
C ASN A 225 6.68 -13.80 24.90
N GLY A 226 7.36 -12.75 24.43
CA GLY A 226 7.96 -11.73 25.28
C GLY A 226 9.22 -12.21 26.03
N GLU A 227 9.92 -13.21 25.50
CA GLU A 227 11.12 -13.82 26.12
C GLU A 227 12.44 -13.20 25.62
N VAL A 228 12.40 -12.02 24.98
CA VAL A 228 13.52 -11.38 24.27
C VAL A 228 13.72 -9.94 24.74
#